data_AF-A0A833QDC7-F1
#
_entry.id   AF-A0A833QDC7-F1
#
_cell.length_a   1.000
_cell.length_b   1.000
_cell.length_c   1.000
_cell.angle_alpha   90.00
_cell.angle_beta   90.00
_cell.angle_gamma   90.00
#
_symmetry.space_group_name_H-M   'P 1'
#
loop_
_entity.id
_entity.type
_entity.pdbx_description
1 polymer ?
#
loop_
_entity_poly.entity_id
_entity_poly.type
_entity_poly.pdbx_seq_one_letter_code
_entity_poly.pdbx_strand_id
1 'polypeptide(L)'
;MLYPRENRRNKVLNYACCNCDYQEVADNNCVYRNEVHHTAAEHTQVLLDLMEDPTIPRTKAIKCANCGKSEVAYFQLAKYKYARL
;
A
#
# COMPACT_ATOMS: atom_id res chain seq x y z
N MET A 1 -14.64 -19.15 10.39
CA MET A 1 -13.98 -17.89 10.79
C MET A 1 -13.79 -17.95 12.30
N LEU A 2 -12.56 -17.74 12.78
CA LEU A 2 -12.27 -17.75 14.21
C LEU A 2 -12.31 -16.33 14.77
N TYR A 3 -12.67 -16.21 16.04
CA TYR A 3 -12.79 -14.94 16.75
C TYR A 3 -11.77 -14.85 17.87
N PRO A 4 -11.20 -13.65 18.10
CA PRO A 4 -10.23 -13.43 19.16
C PRO A 4 -10.85 -13.68 20.54
N ARG A 5 -10.18 -14.48 21.37
CA ARG A 5 -10.60 -14.84 22.73
C ARG A 5 -9.40 -14.82 23.68
N GLU A 6 -9.57 -14.13 24.80
CA GLU A 6 -8.55 -14.06 25.86
C GLU A 6 -8.45 -15.39 26.63
N ASN A 7 -7.25 -15.95 26.78
CA ASN A 7 -6.95 -16.98 27.78
C ASN A 7 -6.30 -16.35 29.02
N ARG A 8 -7.12 -16.03 30.04
CA ARG A 8 -6.69 -15.32 31.26
C ARG A 8 -5.64 -16.04 32.09
N ARG A 9 -5.65 -17.38 32.09
CA ARG A 9 -4.73 -18.18 32.92
C ARG A 9 -3.30 -18.07 32.41
N ASN A 10 -3.14 -18.16 31.09
CA ASN A 10 -1.84 -18.14 30.43
C ASN A 10 -1.47 -16.75 29.89
N LYS A 11 -2.41 -15.80 29.91
CA LYS A 11 -2.26 -14.44 29.36
C LYS A 11 -1.87 -14.44 27.88
N VAL A 12 -2.49 -15.32 27.10
CA VAL A 12 -2.28 -15.45 25.65
C VAL A 12 -3.57 -15.17 24.89
N LEU A 13 -3.43 -14.66 23.66
CA LEU A 13 -4.52 -14.52 22.72
C LEU A 13 -4.76 -15.86 22.02
N ASN A 14 -6.00 -16.34 22.06
CA ASN A 14 -6.44 -17.48 21.28
C ASN A 14 -7.42 -17.03 20.19
N TYR A 15 -7.48 -17.79 19.10
CA TYR A 15 -8.57 -17.72 18.14
C TYR A 15 -9.51 -18.91 18.37
N ALA A 16 -10.82 -18.66 18.50
CA ALA A 16 -11.82 -19.68 18.81
C ALA A 16 -12.96 -19.69 17.80
N CYS A 17 -13.49 -20.87 17.49
CA CYS A 17 -14.68 -21.01 16.65
C CYS A 17 -15.94 -20.63 17.45
N CYS A 18 -16.92 -20.00 16.79
CA CYS A 18 -18.22 -19.73 17.42
C CYS A 18 -19.19 -20.91 17.39
N ASN A 19 -18.92 -21.93 16.55
CA ASN A 19 -19.85 -23.02 16.29
C ASN A 19 -19.40 -24.36 16.92
N CYS A 20 -18.17 -24.47 17.41
CA CYS A 20 -17.62 -25.67 18.03
C CYS A 20 -16.49 -25.32 19.01
N ASP A 21 -15.93 -26.33 19.68
CA ASP A 21 -14.90 -26.17 20.71
C ASP A 21 -13.47 -25.97 20.18
N TYR A 22 -13.30 -25.79 18.87
CA TYR A 22 -11.99 -25.56 18.27
C TYR A 22 -11.40 -24.22 18.73
N GLN A 23 -10.14 -24.25 19.15
CA GLN A 23 -9.36 -23.07 19.52
C GLN A 23 -7.87 -23.29 19.22
N GLU A 24 -7.17 -22.21 18.91
CA GLU A 24 -5.73 -22.21 18.64
C GLU A 24 -5.08 -20.96 19.24
N VAL A 25 -3.76 -21.01 19.49
CA VAL A 25 -3.00 -19.86 20.00
C VAL A 25 -2.68 -18.93 18.82
N ALA A 26 -2.84 -17.62 19.00
CA ALA A 26 -2.53 -16.66 17.95
C ALA A 26 -1.01 -16.47 17.77
N ASP A 27 -0.54 -16.48 16.52
CA ASP A 27 0.86 -16.18 16.19
C ASP A 27 1.22 -14.71 16.40
N ASN A 28 0.23 -13.81 16.34
CA ASN A 28 0.38 -12.38 16.52
C ASN A 28 -0.76 -11.82 17.39
N ASN A 29 -0.44 -10.82 18.21
CA ASN A 29 -1.40 -10.15 19.10
C ASN A 29 -2.21 -9.03 18.41
N CYS A 30 -1.90 -8.71 17.14
CA CYS A 30 -2.65 -7.72 16.37
C CYS A 30 -3.98 -8.31 15.86
N VAL A 31 -5.07 -8.00 16.56
CA VAL A 31 -6.43 -8.45 16.21
C VAL A 31 -7.06 -7.63 15.08
N TYR A 32 -6.72 -6.35 15.02
CA TYR A 32 -7.25 -5.42 14.03
C TYR A 32 -6.23 -4.35 13.71
N ARG A 33 -6.10 -4.03 12.43
CA ARG A 33 -5.30 -2.92 11.92
C ARG A 33 -6.15 -2.10 10.98
N ASN A 34 -6.34 -0.83 11.31
CA ASN A 34 -6.87 0.14 10.35
C ASN A 34 -5.72 0.76 9.59
N GLU A 35 -5.55 0.39 8.33
CA GLU A 35 -4.58 1.03 7.46
C GLU A 35 -5.24 2.20 6.75
N VAL A 36 -4.89 3.43 7.17
CA VAL A 36 -5.27 4.62 6.43
C VAL A 36 -4.39 4.66 5.19
N HIS A 37 -4.91 4.14 4.08
CA HIS A 37 -4.26 4.30 2.79
C HIS A 37 -4.30 5.78 2.41
N HIS A 38 -3.14 6.41 2.42
CA HIS A 38 -2.94 7.63 1.67
C HIS A 38 -3.22 7.31 0.20
N THR A 39 -3.90 8.21 -0.52
CA THR A 39 -4.38 7.94 -1.88
C THR A 39 -3.23 7.46 -2.77
N ALA A 40 -3.48 6.50 -3.66
CA ALA A 40 -2.51 6.02 -4.66
C ALA A 40 -1.89 7.14 -5.53
N ALA A 41 -2.43 8.36 -5.48
CA ALA A 41 -1.81 9.57 -6.00
C ALA A 41 -0.49 9.97 -5.30
N GLU A 42 -0.19 9.44 -4.11
CA GLU A 42 1.10 9.58 -3.41
C GLU A 42 2.09 8.46 -3.78
N HIS A 43 1.59 7.36 -4.35
CA HIS A 43 2.46 6.35 -4.92
C HIS A 43 2.83 6.83 -6.33
N THR A 44 4.11 7.13 -6.56
CA THR A 44 4.68 7.24 -7.91
C THR A 44 4.50 5.90 -8.61
N GLN A 45 3.36 5.69 -9.26
CA GLN A 45 3.21 4.64 -10.24
C GLN A 45 4.19 4.98 -11.36
N VAL A 46 5.29 4.26 -11.43
CA VAL A 46 6.23 4.34 -12.55
C VAL A 46 5.53 3.68 -13.73
N LEU A 47 4.74 4.45 -14.48
CA LEU A 47 4.17 3.96 -15.74
C LEU A 47 5.31 3.95 -16.75
N LEU A 48 5.86 2.77 -17.01
CA LEU A 48 6.97 2.58 -17.97
C LEU A 48 6.62 3.14 -19.35
N ASP A 49 5.34 3.11 -19.71
CA ASP A 49 4.80 3.56 -21.00
C ASP A 49 4.90 5.09 -21.21
N LEU A 50 5.11 5.89 -20.15
CA LEU A 50 5.33 7.33 -20.27
C LEU A 50 6.64 7.67 -21.01
N MET A 51 7.60 6.75 -21.11
CA MET A 51 8.87 7.07 -21.77
C MET A 51 8.73 7.13 -23.30
N GLU A 52 7.73 6.46 -23.86
CA GLU A 52 7.50 6.33 -25.30
C GLU A 52 6.48 7.36 -25.83
N ASP A 53 5.67 7.95 -24.96
CA ASP A 53 4.66 8.93 -25.37
C ASP A 53 5.32 10.27 -25.78
N PRO A 54 5.19 10.68 -27.06
CA PRO A 54 5.78 11.91 -27.57
C PRO A 54 5.06 13.18 -27.10
N THR A 55 3.89 13.06 -26.47
CA THR A 55 3.11 14.20 -25.96
C THR A 55 3.58 14.70 -24.59
N ILE A 56 4.42 13.94 -23.89
CA ILE A 56 4.97 14.29 -22.58
C ILE A 56 6.14 15.27 -22.76
N PRO A 57 6.17 16.38 -22.00
CA PRO A 57 7.23 17.36 -22.12
C PRO A 57 8.59 16.83 -21.65
N ARG A 58 9.65 17.23 -22.36
CA ARG A 58 11.03 16.80 -22.14
C ARG A 58 11.95 17.98 -21.89
N THR A 59 12.94 17.80 -21.03
CA THR A 59 13.96 18.81 -20.73
C THR A 59 15.36 18.25 -20.89
N LYS A 60 16.31 19.13 -21.28
CA LYS A 60 17.76 18.85 -21.34
C LYS A 60 18.55 19.47 -20.18
N ALA A 61 17.88 20.21 -19.31
CA ALA A 61 18.51 20.98 -18.24
C ALA A 61 18.94 20.13 -17.05
N ILE A 62 18.41 18.90 -16.92
CA ILE A 62 18.63 18.00 -15.79
C ILE A 62 19.23 16.70 -16.33
N LYS A 63 20.29 16.19 -15.69
CA LYS A 63 20.87 14.88 -16.01
C LYS A 63 20.32 13.81 -15.07
N CYS A 64 20.04 12.63 -15.60
CA CYS A 64 19.64 11.48 -14.79
C CYS A 64 20.75 11.09 -13.80
N ALA A 65 20.41 10.96 -12.51
CA ALA A 65 21.38 10.58 -11.48
C ALA A 65 21.91 9.14 -11.62
N ASN A 66 21.16 8.25 -12.27
CA ASN A 66 21.55 6.85 -12.44
C ASN A 66 22.37 6.59 -13.72
N CYS A 67 21.97 7.17 -14.86
CA CYS A 67 22.61 6.89 -16.16
C CYS A 67 23.28 8.10 -16.84
N GLY A 68 23.18 9.30 -16.28
CA GLY A 68 23.86 10.51 -16.78
C GLY A 68 23.30 11.12 -18.06
N LYS A 69 22.27 10.51 -18.68
CA LYS A 69 21.61 11.06 -19.87
C LYS A 69 20.95 12.41 -19.56
N SER A 70 21.08 13.35 -20.50
CA SER A 70 20.57 14.71 -20.34
C SER A 70 19.10 14.86 -20.67
N GLU A 71 18.48 13.87 -21.32
CA GLU A 71 17.08 13.94 -21.72
C GLU A 71 16.18 13.29 -20.68
N VAL A 72 15.30 14.08 -20.09
CA VAL A 72 14.39 13.65 -19.03
C VAL A 72 12.96 14.10 -19.37
N ALA A 73 12.02 13.15 -19.36
CA ALA A 73 10.59 13.43 -19.45
C ALA A 73 10.03 13.75 -18.05
N TYR A 74 9.10 14.69 -17.96
CA TYR A 74 8.46 15.06 -16.69
C TYR A 74 6.95 15.21 -16.85
N PHE A 75 6.21 14.90 -15.79
CA PHE A 75 4.76 15.01 -15.75
C PHE A 75 4.30 15.26 -14.31
N GLN A 76 3.08 15.79 -14.15
CA GLN A 76 2.44 15.97 -12.85
C GLN A 76 1.28 14.99 -12.75
N LEU A 77 1.20 14.24 -11.64
CA LEU A 77 0.06 13.37 -11.37
C LEU A 77 -1.20 14.23 -11.10
N ALA A 78 -2.28 13.95 -11.82
CA ALA A 78 -3.58 14.53 -11.52
C ALA A 78 -4.07 13.98 -10.17
N LYS A 79 -4.41 14.88 -9.23
CA LYS A 79 -5.00 14.50 -7.95
C LYS A 79 -6.45 14.08 -8.15
N TYR A 80 -6.71 12.80 -8.37
CA TYR A 80 -8.08 12.29 -8.30
C TYR A 80 -8.49 12.17 -6.83
N LYS A 81 -9.14 13.21 -6.30
CA LYS A 81 -9.97 13.07 -5.10
C LYS A 81 -11.15 12.20 -5.50
N TYR A 82 -11.27 11.01 -4.90
CA TYR A 82 -12.45 10.17 -5.03
C TYR A 82 -13.70 11.01 -4.78
N ALA A 83 -14.55 11.13 -5.81
CA ALA A 83 -15.92 11.56 -5.64
C ALA A 83 -16.58 10.55 -4.69
N ARG A 84 -16.94 11.01 -3.49
CA ARG A 84 -17.86 10.28 -2.62
C ARG A 84 -19.21 10.26 -3.35
N LEU A 85 -19.71 9.06 -3.67
CA LEU A 85 -21.12 8.85 -4.00
C LEU A 85 -22.00 9.38 -2.86
#